data_AF-A0A034V2C4-F1
#
_entry.id   AF-A0A034V2C4-F1
#
_cell.length_a   1.000
_cell.length_b   1.000
_cell.length_c   1.000
_cell.angle_alpha   90.00
_cell.angle_beta   90.00
_cell.angle_gamma   90.00
#
_symmetry.space_group_name_H-M   'P 1'
#
loop_
_entity.id
_entity.type
_entity.pdbx_description
1 polymer ?
#
loop_
_entity_poly.entity_id
_entity_poly.type
_entity_poly.pdbx_seq_one_letter_code
_entity_poly.pdbx_strand_id
1 'polypeptide(L)'
;IQAESKVPPLPKAMPRNREREAELKRAEEERELELKRQAEAQAKAAAEAEAAAAEKAAADAEAAAAAQAQTKRQRQAELEAATIAAEVERNRREAAEREERKRAAEDARLEEELRRNEQRLREEEAALQEEMRQREEEKRREAKRREEDQRILNFAKRSTSLEDEQSPYSSTPEQSPSEIVSEKRERRLGKFKYLNKREKSEDNRSTPSPKANERIIIGHEKSTSHAERRSEISAALAKKYEGKSREELMLIANGMENEALLQRQRVKELEDYLDNLLLRVMETHPKILQNPYSRTTSAKSG
;
A
#
# COMPACT_ATOMS: atom_id res chain seq x y z
N ILE A 1 -88.73 -81.45 -115.16
CA ILE A 1 -88.65 -80.00 -115.45
C ILE A 1 -89.85 -79.38 -114.72
N GLN A 2 -89.82 -78.56 -113.66
CA GLN A 2 -88.91 -77.61 -112.98
C GLN A 2 -89.21 -77.70 -111.45
N ALA A 3 -88.24 -77.79 -110.53
CA ALA A 3 -87.50 -76.73 -109.82
C ALA A 3 -88.34 -75.87 -108.85
N GLU A 4 -88.28 -76.18 -107.54
CA GLU A 4 -88.55 -75.22 -106.45
C GLU A 4 -87.53 -75.39 -105.32
N SER A 5 -86.78 -74.31 -105.06
CA SER A 5 -85.77 -74.15 -104.02
C SER A 5 -86.41 -73.72 -102.70
N LYS A 6 -86.17 -74.46 -101.61
CA LYS A 6 -86.67 -74.14 -100.27
C LYS A 6 -85.51 -73.65 -99.39
N VAL A 7 -85.54 -72.36 -99.05
CA VAL A 7 -84.60 -71.66 -98.14
C VAL A 7 -85.09 -71.80 -96.69
N PRO A 8 -84.20 -71.98 -95.68
CA PRO A 8 -84.59 -72.12 -94.27
C PRO A 8 -84.79 -70.76 -93.56
N PRO A 9 -85.54 -70.69 -92.44
CA PRO A 9 -85.76 -69.44 -91.72
C PRO A 9 -84.58 -69.09 -90.78
N LEU A 10 -84.17 -67.82 -90.81
CA LEU A 10 -83.20 -67.21 -89.88
C LEU A 10 -83.87 -66.85 -88.53
N PRO A 11 -83.11 -66.89 -87.42
CA PRO A 11 -83.64 -66.66 -86.08
C PRO A 11 -83.83 -65.16 -85.77
N LYS A 12 -84.86 -64.85 -84.97
CA LYS A 12 -85.14 -63.50 -84.44
C LYS A 12 -84.06 -63.10 -83.42
N ALA A 13 -83.42 -61.95 -83.61
CA ALA A 13 -82.48 -61.36 -82.67
C ALA A 13 -83.20 -60.66 -81.49
N MET A 14 -82.72 -60.88 -80.27
CA MET A 14 -83.17 -60.25 -79.01
C MET A 14 -82.33 -59.01 -78.64
N PRO A 15 -82.83 -58.07 -77.82
CA PRO A 15 -82.27 -56.72 -77.66
C PRO A 15 -81.16 -56.65 -76.58
N ARG A 16 -79.87 -56.70 -76.99
CA ARG A 16 -78.69 -56.58 -76.08
C ARG A 16 -78.09 -55.16 -75.95
N ASN A 17 -78.63 -54.15 -76.65
CA ASN A 17 -78.02 -52.81 -76.68
C ASN A 17 -78.39 -51.90 -75.48
N ARG A 18 -79.57 -52.07 -74.86
CA ARG A 18 -80.01 -51.21 -73.74
C ARG A 18 -79.24 -51.45 -72.43
N GLU A 19 -78.81 -52.69 -72.18
CA GLU A 19 -78.06 -53.02 -70.96
C GLU A 19 -76.63 -52.47 -71.00
N ARG A 20 -75.97 -52.54 -72.17
CA ARG A 20 -74.63 -51.96 -72.37
C ARG A 20 -74.62 -50.43 -72.27
N GLU A 21 -75.65 -49.75 -72.78
CA GLU A 21 -75.79 -48.29 -72.59
C GLU A 21 -75.99 -47.90 -71.11
N ALA A 22 -76.75 -48.70 -70.35
CA ALA A 22 -76.98 -48.46 -68.93
C ALA A 22 -75.71 -48.69 -68.09
N GLU A 23 -74.89 -49.69 -68.45
CA GLU A 23 -73.58 -49.93 -67.82
C GLU A 23 -72.58 -48.81 -68.12
N LEU A 24 -72.52 -48.32 -69.36
CA LEU A 24 -71.67 -47.18 -69.74
C LEU A 24 -72.05 -45.91 -68.98
N LYS A 25 -73.35 -45.60 -68.83
CA LYS A 25 -73.80 -44.46 -68.01
C LYS A 25 -73.44 -44.58 -66.54
N ARG A 26 -73.57 -45.76 -65.94
CA ARG A 26 -73.15 -45.98 -64.55
C ARG A 26 -71.64 -45.84 -64.38
N ALA A 27 -70.85 -46.32 -65.34
CA ALA A 27 -69.40 -46.18 -65.32
C ALA A 27 -68.96 -44.71 -65.52
N GLU A 28 -69.69 -43.93 -66.32
CA GLU A 28 -69.46 -42.48 -66.45
C GLU A 28 -69.85 -41.73 -65.18
N GLU A 29 -70.99 -42.03 -64.56
CA GLU A 29 -71.42 -41.45 -63.27
C GLU A 29 -70.43 -41.79 -62.14
N GLU A 30 -69.91 -43.02 -62.09
CA GLU A 30 -68.91 -43.45 -61.12
C GLU A 30 -67.58 -42.72 -61.31
N ARG A 31 -67.12 -42.54 -62.56
CA ARG A 31 -65.95 -41.71 -62.87
C ARG A 31 -66.16 -40.25 -62.51
N GLU A 32 -67.35 -39.71 -62.72
CA GLU A 32 -67.67 -38.32 -62.36
C GLU A 32 -67.70 -38.12 -60.83
N LEU A 33 -68.22 -39.11 -60.09
CA LEU A 33 -68.17 -39.14 -58.62
C LEU A 33 -66.74 -39.28 -58.09
N GLU A 34 -65.91 -40.09 -58.74
CA GLU A 34 -64.50 -40.25 -58.39
C GLU A 34 -63.72 -38.95 -58.65
N LEU A 35 -63.96 -38.29 -59.78
CA LEU A 35 -63.38 -36.96 -60.08
C LEU A 35 -63.85 -35.91 -59.07
N LYS A 36 -65.14 -35.92 -58.68
CA LYS A 36 -65.66 -35.03 -57.63
C LYS A 36 -64.98 -35.29 -56.27
N ARG A 37 -64.80 -36.56 -55.89
CA ARG A 37 -64.05 -36.92 -54.66
C ARG A 37 -62.59 -36.51 -54.73
N GLN A 38 -61.93 -36.69 -55.87
CA GLN A 38 -60.55 -36.26 -56.07
C GLN A 38 -60.42 -34.74 -56.00
N ALA A 39 -61.34 -34.00 -56.62
CA ALA A 39 -61.38 -32.53 -56.55
C ALA A 39 -61.65 -32.03 -55.13
N GLU A 40 -62.58 -32.66 -54.39
CA GLU A 40 -62.87 -32.33 -53.00
C GLU A 40 -61.67 -32.65 -52.08
N ALA A 41 -61.01 -33.79 -52.28
CA ALA A 41 -59.80 -34.16 -51.54
C ALA A 41 -58.63 -33.20 -51.85
N GLN A 42 -58.45 -32.81 -53.11
CA GLN A 42 -57.44 -31.82 -53.50
C GLN A 42 -57.75 -30.44 -52.92
N ALA A 43 -59.01 -30.00 -52.94
CA ALA A 43 -59.42 -28.73 -52.34
C ALA A 43 -59.21 -28.73 -50.82
N LYS A 44 -59.52 -29.85 -50.14
CA LYS A 44 -59.27 -30.01 -48.70
C LYS A 44 -57.78 -30.02 -48.37
N ALA A 45 -56.96 -30.73 -49.16
CA ALA A 45 -55.51 -30.75 -48.99
C ALA A 45 -54.88 -29.37 -49.26
N ALA A 46 -55.38 -28.62 -50.24
CA ALA A 46 -54.94 -27.26 -50.52
C ALA A 46 -55.30 -26.31 -49.37
N ALA A 47 -56.51 -26.42 -48.81
CA ALA A 47 -56.93 -25.62 -47.66
C ALA A 47 -56.14 -25.96 -46.39
N GLU A 48 -55.84 -27.23 -46.13
CA GLU A 48 -54.98 -27.65 -45.02
C GLU A 48 -53.53 -27.16 -45.20
N ALA A 49 -52.99 -27.19 -46.43
CA ALA A 49 -51.67 -26.66 -46.73
C ALA A 49 -51.60 -25.13 -46.57
N GLU A 50 -52.64 -24.41 -46.98
CA GLU A 50 -52.75 -22.96 -46.78
C GLU A 50 -52.85 -22.60 -45.29
N ALA A 51 -53.64 -23.34 -44.52
CA ALA A 51 -53.73 -23.17 -43.07
C ALA A 51 -52.40 -23.44 -42.37
N ALA A 52 -51.69 -24.51 -42.74
CA ALA A 52 -50.36 -24.82 -42.20
C ALA A 52 -49.30 -23.77 -42.59
N ALA A 53 -49.38 -23.22 -43.80
CA ALA A 53 -48.50 -22.14 -44.24
C ALA A 53 -48.76 -20.84 -43.46
N ALA A 54 -50.03 -20.52 -43.18
CA ALA A 54 -50.42 -19.36 -42.38
C ALA A 54 -49.95 -19.49 -40.91
N GLU A 55 -50.08 -20.67 -40.31
CA GLU A 55 -49.60 -20.94 -38.94
C GLU A 55 -48.08 -20.80 -38.84
N LYS A 56 -47.34 -21.34 -39.82
CA LYS A 56 -45.88 -21.19 -39.88
C LYS A 56 -45.45 -19.73 -40.03
N ALA A 57 -46.12 -18.97 -40.90
CA ALA A 57 -45.85 -17.54 -41.09
C ALA A 57 -46.11 -16.73 -39.81
N ALA A 58 -47.14 -17.08 -39.03
CA ALA A 58 -47.42 -16.46 -37.74
C ALA A 58 -46.31 -16.76 -36.71
N ALA A 59 -45.85 -18.01 -36.63
CA ALA A 59 -44.76 -18.41 -35.74
C ALA A 59 -43.43 -17.73 -36.08
N ASP A 60 -43.09 -17.62 -37.37
CA ASP A 60 -41.88 -16.93 -37.82
C ASP A 60 -41.93 -15.42 -37.52
N ALA A 61 -43.11 -14.79 -37.63
CA ALA A 61 -43.29 -13.38 -37.28
C ALA A 61 -43.15 -13.13 -35.77
N GLU A 62 -43.68 -14.03 -34.93
CA GLU A 62 -43.54 -13.95 -33.48
C GLU A 62 -42.08 -14.13 -33.04
N ALA A 63 -41.37 -15.11 -33.64
CA ALA A 63 -39.94 -15.33 -33.39
C ALA A 63 -39.09 -14.11 -33.79
N ALA A 64 -39.39 -13.48 -34.92
CA ALA A 64 -38.71 -12.25 -35.36
C ALA A 64 -38.96 -11.07 -34.40
N ALA A 65 -40.19 -10.90 -33.92
CA ALA A 65 -40.53 -9.87 -32.93
C ALA A 65 -39.82 -10.10 -31.59
N ALA A 66 -39.75 -11.35 -31.12
CA ALA A 66 -39.03 -11.73 -29.91
C ALA A 66 -37.52 -11.45 -30.02
N ALA A 67 -36.90 -11.77 -31.16
CA ALA A 67 -35.49 -11.47 -31.41
C ALA A 67 -35.21 -9.96 -31.43
N GLN A 68 -36.10 -9.16 -32.04
CA GLN A 68 -35.99 -7.70 -32.01
C GLN A 68 -36.19 -7.12 -30.59
N ALA A 69 -37.05 -7.71 -29.78
CA ALA A 69 -37.22 -7.31 -28.38
C ALA A 69 -35.97 -7.64 -27.53
N GLN A 70 -35.37 -8.81 -27.73
CA GLN A 70 -34.14 -9.20 -27.04
C GLN A 70 -32.96 -8.28 -27.39
N THR A 71 -32.76 -7.96 -28.68
CA THR A 71 -31.69 -7.05 -29.11
C THR A 71 -31.88 -5.63 -28.57
N LYS A 72 -33.12 -5.13 -28.48
CA LYS A 72 -33.41 -3.85 -27.82
C LYS A 72 -33.07 -3.86 -26.33
N ARG A 73 -33.44 -4.93 -25.61
CA ARG A 73 -33.09 -5.09 -24.18
C ARG A 73 -31.59 -5.19 -23.95
N GLN A 74 -30.86 -5.90 -24.82
CA GLN A 74 -29.40 -5.99 -24.75
C GLN A 74 -28.76 -4.62 -24.94
N ARG A 75 -29.17 -3.85 -25.96
CA ARG A 75 -28.66 -2.48 -26.17
C ARG A 75 -28.97 -1.54 -25.00
N GLN A 76 -30.15 -1.66 -24.38
CA GLN A 76 -30.48 -0.88 -23.19
C GLN A 76 -29.59 -1.26 -22.01
N ALA A 77 -29.38 -2.56 -21.76
CA ALA A 77 -28.49 -3.02 -20.71
C ALA A 77 -27.02 -2.61 -20.94
N GLU A 78 -26.55 -2.60 -22.19
CA GLU A 78 -25.22 -2.10 -22.56
C GLU A 78 -25.07 -0.60 -22.30
N LEU A 79 -26.09 0.21 -22.62
CA LEU A 79 -26.08 1.64 -22.33
C LEU A 79 -26.08 1.91 -20.83
N GLU A 80 -26.90 1.21 -20.05
CA GLU A 80 -26.92 1.31 -18.59
C GLU A 80 -25.58 0.89 -17.99
N ALA A 81 -25.01 -0.24 -18.43
CA ALA A 81 -23.69 -0.69 -17.99
C ALA A 81 -22.58 0.32 -18.33
N ALA A 82 -22.64 0.95 -19.52
CA ALA A 82 -21.70 1.99 -19.92
C ALA A 82 -21.82 3.24 -19.04
N THR A 83 -23.04 3.65 -18.66
CA THR A 83 -23.23 4.79 -17.75
C THR A 83 -22.68 4.51 -16.35
N ILE A 84 -22.93 3.32 -15.82
CA ILE A 84 -22.40 2.89 -14.51
C ILE A 84 -20.87 2.83 -14.55
N ALA A 85 -20.29 2.27 -15.63
CA ALA A 85 -18.84 2.22 -15.80
C ALA A 85 -18.20 3.61 -15.85
N ALA A 86 -18.80 4.55 -16.58
CA ALA A 86 -18.32 5.93 -16.65
C ALA A 86 -18.41 6.65 -15.28
N GLU A 87 -19.48 6.42 -14.52
CA GLU A 87 -19.64 6.99 -13.18
C GLU A 87 -18.61 6.40 -12.18
N VAL A 88 -18.36 5.10 -12.23
CA VAL A 88 -17.33 4.45 -11.42
C VAL A 88 -15.95 4.99 -11.76
N GLU A 89 -15.65 5.19 -13.05
CA GLU A 89 -14.37 5.76 -13.47
C GLU A 89 -14.20 7.20 -12.98
N ARG A 90 -15.26 8.02 -13.10
CA ARG A 90 -15.28 9.38 -12.57
C ARG A 90 -15.05 9.40 -11.06
N ASN A 91 -15.74 8.56 -10.30
CA ASN A 91 -15.56 8.46 -8.84
C ASN A 91 -14.14 8.04 -8.46
N ARG A 92 -13.52 7.13 -9.23
CA ARG A 92 -12.11 6.74 -9.02
C ARG A 92 -11.15 7.90 -9.28
N ARG A 93 -11.36 8.67 -10.36
CA ARG A 93 -10.55 9.85 -10.68
C ARG A 93 -10.68 10.92 -9.61
N GLU A 94 -11.90 11.22 -9.16
CA GLU A 94 -12.14 12.18 -8.08
C GLU A 94 -11.54 11.72 -6.75
N ALA A 95 -11.56 10.42 -6.45
CA ALA A 95 -10.90 9.87 -5.27
C ALA A 95 -9.37 10.01 -5.35
N ALA A 96 -8.78 9.72 -6.50
CA ALA A 96 -7.33 9.88 -6.73
C ALA A 96 -6.92 11.36 -6.61
N GLU A 97 -7.68 12.29 -7.21
CA GLU A 97 -7.42 13.72 -7.12
C GLU A 97 -7.54 14.24 -5.67
N ARG A 98 -8.50 13.75 -4.91
CA ARG A 98 -8.63 14.07 -3.48
C ARG A 98 -7.43 13.57 -2.68
N GLU A 99 -6.91 12.39 -3.00
CA GLU A 99 -5.73 11.86 -2.34
C GLU A 99 -4.48 12.68 -2.67
N GLU A 100 -4.30 13.03 -3.95
CA GLU A 100 -3.21 13.89 -4.40
C GLU A 100 -3.26 15.27 -3.73
N ARG A 101 -4.45 15.88 -3.65
CA ARG A 101 -4.66 17.15 -2.93
C ARG A 101 -4.31 17.05 -1.45
N LYS A 102 -4.60 15.93 -0.79
CA LYS A 102 -4.22 15.71 0.61
C LYS A 102 -2.70 15.65 0.76
N ARG A 103 -2.02 14.87 -0.09
CA ARG A 103 -0.55 14.78 -0.09
C ARG A 103 0.08 16.15 -0.35
N ALA A 104 -0.38 16.87 -1.37
CA ALA A 104 0.10 18.21 -1.66
C ALA A 104 -0.13 19.21 -0.52
N ALA A 105 -1.26 19.11 0.20
CA ALA A 105 -1.52 19.95 1.37
C ALA A 105 -0.63 19.58 2.56
N GLU A 106 -0.32 18.30 2.76
CA GLU A 106 0.62 17.83 3.78
C GLU A 106 2.05 18.30 3.47
N ASP A 107 2.48 18.19 2.22
CA ASP A 107 3.79 18.67 1.76
C ASP A 107 3.92 20.19 1.93
N ALA A 108 2.90 20.96 1.53
CA ALA A 108 2.88 22.41 1.71
C ALA A 108 2.96 22.81 3.20
N ARG A 109 2.27 22.06 4.08
CA ARG A 109 2.32 22.30 5.53
C ARG A 109 3.70 22.01 6.11
N LEU A 110 4.35 20.93 5.65
CA LEU A 110 5.72 20.59 6.05
C LEU A 110 6.72 21.63 5.56
N GLU A 111 6.54 22.14 4.34
CA GLU A 111 7.39 23.19 3.76
C GLU A 111 7.28 24.50 4.56
N GLU A 112 6.07 24.91 4.95
CA GLU A 112 5.86 26.08 5.81
C GLU A 112 6.52 25.92 7.20
N GLU A 113 6.40 24.73 7.79
CA GLU A 113 7.02 24.42 9.08
C GLU A 113 8.55 24.43 8.99
N LEU A 114 9.11 23.85 7.93
CA LEU A 114 10.55 23.91 7.63
C LEU A 114 11.03 25.35 7.47
N ARG A 115 10.29 26.18 6.71
CA ARG A 115 10.62 27.59 6.52
C ARG A 115 10.61 28.36 7.84
N ARG A 116 9.64 28.08 8.70
CA ARG A 116 9.58 28.69 10.04
C ARG A 116 10.75 28.23 10.91
N ASN A 117 11.12 26.96 10.87
CA ASN A 117 12.27 26.45 11.61
C ASN A 117 13.59 27.03 11.09
N GLU A 118 13.74 27.19 9.76
CA GLU A 118 14.90 27.83 9.15
C GLU A 118 15.02 29.30 9.60
N GLN A 119 13.91 30.03 9.66
CA GLN A 119 13.90 31.39 10.19
C GLN A 119 14.31 31.45 11.66
N ARG A 120 13.76 30.57 12.50
CA ARG A 120 14.15 30.48 13.92
C ARG A 120 15.63 30.16 14.08
N LEU A 121 16.16 29.26 13.26
CA LEU A 121 17.58 28.91 13.28
C LEU A 121 18.46 30.11 12.88
N ARG A 122 18.07 30.86 11.84
CA ARG A 122 18.78 32.09 11.45
C ARG A 122 18.74 33.16 12.53
N GLU A 123 17.60 33.33 13.20
CA GLU A 123 17.48 34.26 14.33
C GLU A 123 18.36 33.85 15.51
N GLU A 124 18.40 32.56 15.84
CA GLU A 124 19.26 32.01 16.89
C GLU A 124 20.74 32.15 16.55
N GLU A 125 21.14 31.90 15.30
CA GLU A 125 22.51 32.10 14.82
C GLU A 125 22.91 33.58 14.88
N ALA A 126 22.03 34.48 14.45
CA ALA A 126 22.26 35.92 14.52
C ALA A 126 22.39 36.40 15.98
N ALA A 127 21.53 35.91 16.88
CA ALA A 127 21.59 36.22 18.30
C ALA A 127 22.90 35.74 18.93
N LEU A 128 23.35 34.52 18.61
CA LEU A 128 24.62 33.99 19.09
C LEU A 128 25.82 34.81 18.57
N GLN A 129 25.76 35.24 17.31
CA GLN A 129 26.80 36.09 16.72
C GLN A 129 26.83 37.48 17.38
N GLU A 130 25.67 38.04 17.70
CA GLU A 130 25.58 39.30 18.45
C GLU A 130 26.10 39.14 19.88
N GLU A 131 25.77 38.06 20.57
CA GLU A 131 26.30 37.75 21.91
C GLU A 131 27.84 37.67 21.88
N MET A 132 28.42 37.01 20.87
CA MET A 132 29.87 36.95 20.69
C MET A 132 30.48 38.34 20.50
N ARG A 133 29.85 39.21 19.71
CA ARG A 133 30.29 40.61 19.53
C ARG A 133 30.20 41.41 20.83
N GLN A 134 29.11 41.27 21.58
CA GLN A 134 28.94 41.93 22.87
C GLN A 134 30.00 41.47 23.86
N ARG A 135 30.28 40.17 23.92
CA ARG A 135 31.31 39.59 24.78
C ARG A 135 32.72 40.05 24.40
N GLU A 136 33.00 40.20 23.11
CA GLU A 136 34.27 40.76 22.63
C GLU A 136 34.40 42.25 23.01
N GLU A 137 33.33 43.02 22.83
CA GLU A 137 33.29 44.43 23.22
C GLU A 137 33.44 44.60 24.74
N GLU A 138 32.79 43.74 25.54
CA GLU A 138 32.92 43.73 26.99
C GLU A 138 34.34 43.40 27.41
N LYS A 139 34.98 42.39 26.81
CA LYS A 139 36.41 42.09 27.02
C LYS A 139 37.29 43.29 26.69
N ARG A 140 36.99 44.02 25.61
CA ARG A 140 37.74 45.23 25.24
C ARG A 140 37.56 46.34 26.27
N ARG A 141 36.34 46.55 26.79
CA ARG A 141 36.05 47.51 27.85
C ARG A 141 36.72 47.11 29.18
N GLU A 142 36.71 45.82 29.52
CA GLU A 142 37.40 45.29 30.70
C GLU A 142 38.93 45.41 30.59
N ALA A 143 39.49 45.16 29.41
CA ALA A 143 40.92 45.35 29.15
C ALA A 143 41.34 46.81 29.33
N LYS A 144 40.54 47.77 28.82
CA LYS A 144 40.78 49.20 29.05
C LYS A 144 40.75 49.55 30.55
N ARG A 145 39.76 49.05 31.30
CA ARG A 145 39.70 49.25 32.76
C ARG A 145 40.92 48.68 33.47
N ARG A 146 41.36 47.46 33.12
CA ARG A 146 42.59 46.86 33.68
C ARG A 146 43.85 47.67 33.34
N GLU A 147 43.94 48.23 32.14
CA GLU A 147 45.07 49.09 31.75
C GLU A 147 45.09 50.40 32.56
N GLU A 148 43.93 51.04 32.74
CA GLU A 148 43.80 52.24 33.58
C GLU A 148 44.14 51.94 35.05
N ASP A 149 43.65 50.83 35.59
CA ASP A 149 43.99 50.37 36.94
C ASP A 149 45.51 50.12 37.08
N GLN A 150 46.15 49.50 36.08
CA GLN A 150 47.61 49.36 36.04
C GLN A 150 48.32 50.71 35.96
N ARG A 151 47.80 51.66 35.20
CA ARG A 151 48.38 53.01 35.08
C ARG A 151 48.31 53.75 36.42
N ILE A 152 47.18 53.66 37.13
CA ILE A 152 47.00 54.23 38.48
C ILE A 152 47.95 53.54 39.47
N LEU A 153 48.03 52.21 39.46
CA LEU A 153 48.96 51.46 40.32
C LEU A 153 50.43 51.86 40.06
N ASN A 154 50.81 52.01 38.79
CA ASN A 154 52.17 52.43 38.39
C ASN A 154 52.44 53.91 38.70
N PHE A 155 51.41 54.76 38.70
CA PHE A 155 51.52 56.14 39.18
C PHE A 155 51.74 56.16 40.69
N ALA A 156 50.94 55.42 41.46
CA ALA A 156 51.09 55.28 42.91
C ALA A 156 52.47 54.73 43.30
N LYS A 157 52.96 53.70 42.60
CA LYS A 157 54.33 53.15 42.80
C LYS A 157 55.43 54.18 42.52
N ARG A 158 55.23 55.06 41.54
CA ARG A 158 56.18 56.13 41.24
C ARG A 158 56.11 57.27 42.27
N SER A 159 54.94 57.59 42.80
CA SER A 159 54.82 58.57 43.88
C SER A 159 55.41 58.06 45.20
N THR A 160 55.29 56.77 45.53
CA THR A 160 55.95 56.20 46.72
C THR A 160 57.46 56.06 46.53
N SER A 161 57.93 55.75 45.31
CA SER A 161 59.36 55.75 44.97
C SER A 161 60.00 57.15 45.05
N LEU A 162 59.21 58.23 44.98
CA LEU A 162 59.71 59.60 45.11
C LEU A 162 59.77 60.06 46.58
N GLU A 163 59.20 59.31 47.52
CA GLU A 163 59.31 59.58 48.97
C GLU A 163 60.44 58.80 49.66
N ASP A 164 61.10 57.85 48.97
CA ASP A 164 62.24 57.09 49.51
C ASP A 164 63.62 57.74 49.21
N GLU A 165 63.67 58.97 48.68
CA GLU A 165 64.90 59.76 48.49
C GLU A 165 65.17 60.70 49.69
N GLN A 166 65.10 60.17 50.91
CA GLN A 166 65.66 60.82 52.10
C GLN A 166 66.03 59.82 53.20
N SER A 167 67.02 58.95 52.93
CA SER A 167 67.78 58.26 53.97
C SER A 167 69.16 57.81 53.45
N PRO A 168 70.28 58.42 53.91
CA PRO A 168 71.61 58.02 53.49
C PRO A 168 72.27 57.12 54.54
N TYR A 169 71.89 55.85 54.69
CA TYR A 169 72.75 54.84 55.34
C TYR A 169 72.29 53.42 54.98
N SER A 170 72.97 52.76 54.04
CA SER A 170 73.72 51.52 54.26
C SER A 170 74.00 50.79 52.94
N SER A 171 75.27 50.72 52.57
CA SER A 171 75.78 49.81 51.54
C SER A 171 75.92 48.40 52.11
N THR A 172 75.39 47.40 51.42
CA THR A 172 76.03 46.07 51.22
C THR A 172 75.47 45.41 49.94
N PRO A 173 76.31 44.85 49.06
CA PRO A 173 75.84 44.11 47.88
C PRO A 173 75.80 42.60 48.17
N GLU A 174 74.65 41.95 48.01
CA GLU A 174 74.59 40.50 47.82
C GLU A 174 73.48 40.09 46.83
N GLN A 175 73.96 39.52 45.72
CA GLN A 175 73.43 38.39 44.94
C GLN A 175 71.98 38.37 44.42
N SER A 176 71.91 38.27 43.10
CA SER A 176 70.76 37.98 42.24
C SER A 176 70.46 36.45 42.15
N PRO A 177 69.44 35.99 41.37
CA PRO A 177 68.06 35.76 41.79
C PRO A 177 67.61 34.29 41.63
N SER A 178 66.73 33.79 42.52
CA SER A 178 66.08 32.49 42.31
C SER A 178 64.76 32.64 41.56
N GLU A 179 64.78 32.36 40.25
CA GLU A 179 63.62 31.80 39.54
C GLU A 179 63.42 30.33 39.95
N ILE A 180 62.18 29.84 39.85
CA ILE A 180 61.67 28.47 40.00
C ILE A 180 60.54 28.41 41.06
N VAL A 181 59.44 27.77 40.64
CA VAL A 181 58.18 27.45 41.36
C VAL A 181 57.08 28.51 41.41
N SER A 182 56.68 28.98 40.23
CA SER A 182 55.28 29.31 39.92
C SER A 182 54.41 28.03 39.79
N GLU A 183 54.18 27.28 40.89
CA GLU A 183 53.37 26.05 40.84
C GLU A 183 52.59 25.80 42.15
N LYS A 184 51.88 26.81 42.66
CA LYS A 184 51.01 26.61 43.83
C LYS A 184 49.82 27.57 43.95
N ARG A 185 49.20 27.91 42.83
CA ARG A 185 47.97 28.72 42.78
C ARG A 185 46.83 27.98 42.09
N GLU A 186 46.39 26.84 42.63
CA GLU A 186 45.17 26.19 42.11
C GLU A 186 44.42 25.29 43.10
N ARG A 187 44.48 25.59 44.40
CA ARG A 187 43.66 24.87 45.38
C ARG A 187 43.17 25.80 46.45
N ARG A 188 42.13 26.58 46.12
CA ARG A 188 41.14 27.12 47.06
C ARG A 188 40.25 28.12 46.32
N LEU A 189 39.01 27.72 46.09
CA LEU A 189 37.75 28.49 46.20
C LEU A 189 36.68 27.82 45.34
N GLY A 190 35.86 26.96 45.96
CA GLY A 190 34.81 26.22 45.26
C GLY A 190 33.82 25.58 46.22
N LYS A 191 33.24 26.39 47.12
CA LYS A 191 32.08 26.00 47.94
C LYS A 191 31.09 27.17 47.98
N PHE A 192 30.24 27.27 46.97
CA PHE A 192 28.97 27.98 47.04
C PHE A 192 27.86 26.96 46.84
N LYS A 193 27.17 26.61 47.92
CA LYS A 193 25.93 25.82 47.92
C LYS A 193 24.84 26.70 48.51
N TYR A 194 24.00 27.34 47.69
CA TYR A 194 22.60 27.68 48.03
C TYR A 194 21.83 28.07 46.75
N LEU A 195 20.85 27.23 46.40
CA LEU A 195 19.67 27.37 45.52
C LEU A 195 19.47 26.00 44.85
N ASN A 196 18.36 25.27 44.96
CA ASN A 196 16.99 25.76 44.91
C ASN A 196 16.05 24.77 45.63
N LYS A 197 15.20 25.29 46.51
CA LYS A 197 14.01 24.62 47.04
C LYS A 197 12.83 25.32 46.40
N ARG A 198 12.07 24.64 45.54
CA ARG A 198 10.76 25.11 45.09
C ARG A 198 9.81 23.94 44.88
N GLU A 199 8.67 24.07 45.54
CA GLU A 199 7.48 23.21 45.53
C GLU A 199 6.78 23.13 44.17
N LYS A 200 6.09 22.00 43.92
CA LYS A 200 4.63 21.85 43.69
C LYS A 200 4.35 20.42 43.20
N SER A 201 3.67 19.58 43.99
CA SER A 201 2.23 19.22 43.91
C SER A 201 1.89 18.51 42.59
N GLU A 202 1.13 17.44 42.44
CA GLU A 202 0.17 16.61 43.21
C GLU A 202 -0.35 15.61 42.12
N ASP A 203 -1.18 14.63 42.48
CA ASP A 203 -1.89 13.69 41.58
C ASP A 203 -1.11 12.45 41.08
N ASN A 204 -1.20 11.37 41.87
CA ASN A 204 -1.60 10.09 41.27
C ASN A 204 -2.46 9.27 42.24
N ARG A 205 -3.75 9.22 41.90
CA ARG A 205 -4.79 8.38 42.48
C ARG A 205 -4.43 6.89 42.37
N SER A 206 -4.74 6.17 43.44
CA SER A 206 -5.37 4.83 43.47
C SER A 206 -4.94 3.80 42.42
N THR A 207 -4.22 2.74 42.85
CA THR A 207 -4.78 1.37 43.03
C THR A 207 -3.72 0.40 43.57
N PRO A 208 -4.01 -0.41 44.61
CA PRO A 208 -3.14 -1.48 45.08
C PRO A 208 -3.53 -2.87 44.50
N SER A 209 -2.52 -3.69 44.16
CA SER A 209 -2.57 -5.16 43.92
C SER A 209 -3.13 -5.63 42.54
N PRO A 210 -2.63 -6.73 41.92
CA PRO A 210 -2.61 -8.07 42.52
C PRO A 210 -1.33 -8.90 42.35
N LYS A 211 -1.08 -9.74 43.36
CA LYS A 211 -0.24 -10.94 43.30
C LYS A 211 -0.83 -11.93 42.29
N ALA A 212 -0.06 -12.31 41.27
CA ALA A 212 -0.10 -13.62 40.61
C ALA A 212 1.02 -13.68 39.57
N ASN A 213 2.13 -14.36 39.93
CA ASN A 213 3.08 -15.06 39.06
C ASN A 213 4.41 -15.22 39.82
N GLU A 214 4.38 -15.96 40.93
CA GLU A 214 5.60 -16.60 41.44
C GLU A 214 5.97 -17.69 40.42
N ARG A 215 6.85 -17.34 39.48
CA ARG A 215 7.56 -18.35 38.67
C ARG A 215 8.55 -19.00 39.61
N ILE A 216 8.37 -20.30 39.85
CA ILE A 216 9.28 -21.13 40.63
C ILE A 216 10.67 -21.04 39.96
N ILE A 217 11.61 -20.31 40.56
CA ILE A 217 13.01 -20.24 40.14
C ILE A 217 13.75 -21.42 40.79
N ILE A 218 13.64 -22.60 40.18
CA ILE A 218 14.53 -23.72 40.50
C ILE A 218 15.71 -23.62 39.56
N GLY A 219 16.78 -22.98 40.04
CA GLY A 219 18.02 -22.81 39.31
C GLY A 219 18.83 -21.69 39.91
N HIS A 220 20.01 -22.02 40.44
CA HIS A 220 20.98 -21.07 40.98
C HIS A 220 21.67 -20.32 39.81
N GLU A 221 20.92 -19.54 39.04
CA GLU A 221 21.48 -18.61 38.05
C GLU A 221 21.55 -17.22 38.66
N LYS A 222 22.80 -16.72 38.78
CA LYS A 222 23.16 -15.44 39.41
C LYS A 222 22.21 -14.35 38.93
N SER A 223 21.30 -13.92 39.81
CA SER A 223 20.29 -12.92 39.50
C SER A 223 20.96 -11.54 39.46
N THR A 224 21.70 -11.23 38.38
CA THR A 224 22.03 -9.84 38.08
C THR A 224 20.70 -9.13 37.90
N SER A 225 20.46 -8.14 38.76
CA SER A 225 19.21 -7.39 38.76
C SER A 225 18.97 -6.83 37.36
N HIS A 226 17.72 -6.76 36.91
CA HIS A 226 17.38 -6.11 35.63
C HIS A 226 17.90 -4.65 35.58
N ALA A 227 18.07 -4.03 36.74
CA ALA A 227 18.71 -2.72 36.87
C ALA A 227 20.22 -2.77 36.58
N GLU A 228 20.91 -3.81 37.03
CA GLU A 228 22.36 -4.00 36.87
C GLU A 228 22.72 -4.29 35.40
N ARG A 229 21.93 -5.16 34.74
CA ARG A 229 22.04 -5.38 33.29
C ARG A 229 21.78 -4.10 32.49
N ARG A 230 20.79 -3.28 32.90
CA ARG A 230 20.52 -1.98 32.27
C ARG A 230 21.67 -0.99 32.47
N SER A 231 22.30 -0.96 33.65
CA SER A 231 23.45 -0.10 33.91
C SER A 231 24.69 -0.52 33.12
N GLU A 232 24.97 -1.82 33.01
CA GLU A 232 26.08 -2.34 32.19
C GLU A 232 25.87 -2.05 30.70
N ILE A 233 24.64 -2.21 30.19
CA ILE A 233 24.28 -1.85 28.81
C ILE A 233 24.48 -0.34 28.58
N SER A 234 24.05 0.49 29.53
CA SER A 234 24.23 1.94 29.44
C SER A 234 25.71 2.36 29.46
N ALA A 235 26.55 1.67 30.25
CA ALA A 235 27.98 1.90 30.29
C ALA A 235 28.70 1.44 29.01
N ALA A 236 28.29 0.29 28.45
CA ALA A 236 28.83 -0.22 27.19
C ALA A 236 28.42 0.66 25.99
N LEU A 237 27.17 1.15 25.96
CA LEU A 237 26.73 2.12 24.95
C LEU A 237 27.48 3.44 25.09
N ALA A 238 27.58 3.96 26.33
CA ALA A 238 28.33 5.18 26.59
C ALA A 238 29.74 5.05 26.04
N LYS A 239 30.47 3.98 26.35
CA LYS A 239 31.83 3.75 25.83
C LYS A 239 31.91 3.61 24.30
N LYS A 240 30.88 3.08 23.62
CA LYS A 240 30.85 2.91 22.14
C LYS A 240 30.59 4.22 21.38
N TYR A 241 30.00 5.20 22.05
CA TYR A 241 29.60 6.47 21.47
C TYR A 241 30.26 7.68 22.14
N GLU A 242 31.03 7.47 23.22
CA GLU A 242 31.86 8.46 23.89
C GLU A 242 32.95 8.96 22.93
N GLY A 243 33.11 10.27 22.86
CA GLY A 243 34.07 10.92 21.97
C GLY A 243 33.63 11.03 20.50
N LYS A 244 32.50 10.44 20.10
CA LYS A 244 31.96 10.66 18.75
C LYS A 244 31.33 12.03 18.63
N SER A 245 31.57 12.69 17.51
CA SER A 245 30.93 13.97 17.23
C SER A 245 29.43 13.78 16.95
N ARG A 246 28.64 14.85 17.10
CA ARG A 246 27.22 14.85 16.74
C ARG A 246 27.01 14.42 15.28
N GLU A 247 27.91 14.85 14.40
CA GLU A 247 27.87 14.51 12.98
C GLU A 247 28.14 13.01 12.77
N GLU A 248 29.13 12.44 13.44
CA GLU A 248 29.43 11.01 13.36
C GLU A 248 28.27 10.14 13.85
N LEU A 249 27.58 10.55 14.92
CA LEU A 249 26.37 9.86 15.39
C LEU A 249 25.24 9.91 14.36
N MET A 250 25.09 11.05 13.69
CA MET A 250 24.08 11.22 12.64
C MET A 250 24.39 10.34 11.43
N LEU A 251 25.66 10.25 11.00
CA LEU A 251 26.08 9.32 9.94
C LEU A 251 25.83 7.85 10.32
N ILE A 252 26.14 7.46 11.56
CA ILE A 252 25.91 6.08 12.03
C ILE A 252 24.42 5.75 12.05
N ALA A 253 23.58 6.66 12.57
CA ALA A 253 22.13 6.46 12.60
C ALA A 253 21.54 6.32 11.20
N ASN A 254 21.95 7.18 10.26
CA ASN A 254 21.49 7.10 8.88
C ASN A 254 21.99 5.83 8.16
N GLY A 255 23.24 5.42 8.40
CA GLY A 255 23.79 4.17 7.88
C GLY A 255 22.99 2.95 8.35
N MET A 256 22.67 2.90 9.65
CA MET A 256 21.84 1.82 10.21
C MET A 256 20.41 1.83 9.66
N GLU A 257 19.81 3.00 9.48
CA GLU A 257 18.47 3.13 8.88
C GLU A 257 18.45 2.59 7.45
N ASN A 258 19.45 2.96 6.65
CA ASN A 258 19.59 2.47 5.27
C ASN A 258 19.83 0.95 5.22
N GLU A 259 20.68 0.41 6.08
CA GLU A 259 20.91 -1.05 6.17
C GLU A 259 19.63 -1.80 6.59
N ALA A 260 18.86 -1.26 7.53
CA ALA A 260 17.60 -1.86 7.96
C ALA A 260 16.56 -1.86 6.83
N LEU A 261 16.48 -0.77 6.06
CA LEU A 261 15.62 -0.68 4.88
C LEU A 261 16.02 -1.71 3.80
N LEU A 262 17.33 -1.83 3.51
CA LEU A 262 17.85 -2.81 2.57
C LEU A 262 17.56 -4.25 3.01
N GLN A 263 17.73 -4.55 4.30
CA GLN A 263 17.38 -5.86 4.84
C GLN A 263 15.89 -6.15 4.72
N ARG A 264 15.02 -5.16 4.99
CA ARG A 264 13.57 -5.32 4.84
C ARG A 264 13.17 -5.60 3.40
N GLN A 265 13.77 -4.89 2.44
CA GLN A 265 13.55 -5.14 1.01
C GLN A 265 14.05 -6.54 0.61
N ARG A 266 15.26 -6.91 1.04
CA ARG A 266 15.84 -8.23 0.74
C ARG A 266 14.98 -9.37 1.28
N VAL A 267 14.44 -9.24 2.49
CA VAL A 267 13.52 -10.23 3.07
C VAL A 267 12.26 -10.33 2.21
N LYS A 268 11.67 -9.19 1.84
CA LYS A 268 10.50 -9.16 0.96
C LYS A 268 10.79 -9.83 -0.40
N GLU A 269 11.92 -9.54 -1.04
CA GLU A 269 12.31 -10.16 -2.31
C GLU A 269 12.50 -11.68 -2.18
N LEU A 270 13.03 -12.15 -1.04
CA LEU A 270 13.16 -13.58 -0.75
C LEU A 270 11.81 -14.24 -0.48
N GLU A 271 10.91 -13.56 0.24
CA GLU A 271 9.53 -14.01 0.48
C GLU A 271 8.75 -14.08 -0.85
N ASP A 272 8.78 -13.02 -1.66
CA ASP A 272 8.15 -12.96 -2.98
C ASP A 272 8.72 -14.05 -3.90
N TYR A 273 10.04 -14.29 -3.86
CA TYR A 273 10.67 -15.38 -4.62
C TYR A 273 10.20 -16.76 -4.14
N LEU A 274 10.11 -16.97 -2.82
CA LEU A 274 9.60 -18.21 -2.23
C LEU A 274 8.13 -18.42 -2.60
N ASP A 275 7.28 -17.41 -2.51
CA ASP A 275 5.86 -17.50 -2.84
C ASP A 275 5.65 -17.86 -4.32
N ASN A 276 6.36 -17.17 -5.23
CA ASN A 276 6.32 -17.48 -6.67
C ASN A 276 6.87 -18.87 -7.01
N LEU A 277 7.85 -19.36 -6.25
CA LEU A 277 8.37 -20.71 -6.40
C LEU A 277 7.37 -21.73 -5.85
N LEU A 278 6.81 -21.50 -4.66
CA LEU A 278 5.84 -22.36 -4.00
C LEU A 278 4.59 -22.52 -4.85
N LEU A 279 4.10 -21.43 -5.46
CA LEU A 279 2.97 -21.49 -6.39
C LEU A 279 3.22 -22.50 -7.51
N ARG A 280 4.37 -22.40 -8.18
CA ARG A 280 4.78 -23.35 -9.25
C ARG A 280 4.99 -24.77 -8.73
N VAL A 281 5.54 -24.94 -7.52
CA VAL A 281 5.74 -26.26 -6.90
C VAL A 281 4.41 -26.90 -6.53
N MET A 282 3.45 -26.12 -6.01
CA MET A 282 2.10 -26.61 -5.72
C MET A 282 1.38 -27.08 -6.97
N GLU A 283 1.56 -26.39 -8.09
CA GLU A 283 0.97 -26.77 -9.39
C GLU A 283 1.66 -28.00 -10.02
N THR A 284 2.99 -28.08 -9.94
CA THR A 284 3.77 -29.08 -10.71
C THR A 284 4.20 -30.30 -9.89
N HIS A 285 4.65 -30.10 -8.63
CA HIS A 285 5.27 -31.12 -7.78
C HIS A 285 4.90 -30.96 -6.29
N PRO A 286 3.60 -31.03 -5.91
CA PRO A 286 3.15 -30.72 -4.55
C PRO A 286 3.71 -31.65 -3.47
N LYS A 287 4.16 -32.86 -3.84
CA LYS A 287 4.78 -33.82 -2.90
C LYS A 287 6.07 -33.29 -2.25
N ILE A 288 6.75 -32.31 -2.86
CA ILE A 288 7.95 -31.69 -2.29
C ILE A 288 7.62 -30.91 -1.01
N LEU A 289 6.38 -30.43 -0.86
CA LEU A 289 5.91 -29.69 0.32
C LEU A 289 5.40 -30.59 1.46
N GLN A 290 5.50 -31.92 1.31
CA GLN A 290 5.04 -32.86 2.34
C GLN A 290 5.96 -32.83 3.56
N ASN A 291 5.37 -32.82 4.75
CA ASN A 291 6.07 -32.98 6.03
C ASN A 291 5.55 -34.25 6.75
N PRO A 292 6.35 -35.32 6.93
CA PRO A 292 7.76 -35.47 6.55
C PRO A 292 7.97 -35.61 5.03
N TYR A 293 9.11 -35.12 4.56
CA TYR A 293 9.49 -35.22 3.14
C TYR A 293 9.69 -36.68 2.74
N SER A 294 8.81 -37.19 1.89
CA SER A 294 8.88 -38.55 1.34
C SER A 294 9.40 -38.49 -0.08
N ARG A 295 10.70 -38.76 -0.26
CA ARG A 295 11.28 -38.87 -1.60
C ARG A 295 10.67 -40.10 -2.29
N THR A 296 9.97 -39.92 -3.40
CA THR A 296 9.57 -41.05 -4.27
C THR A 296 10.84 -41.58 -4.95
N THR A 297 11.68 -42.29 -4.21
CA THR A 297 12.68 -43.16 -4.83
C THR A 297 11.88 -44.23 -5.55
N SER A 298 11.81 -44.16 -6.86
CA SER A 298 11.52 -45.33 -7.70
C SER A 298 12.69 -46.30 -7.54
N ALA A 299 12.83 -46.88 -6.35
CA ALA A 299 13.59 -48.09 -6.13
C ALA A 299 12.75 -49.17 -6.82
N LYS A 300 13.12 -49.40 -8.08
CA LYS A 300 12.69 -50.54 -8.86
C LYS A 300 13.00 -51.78 -8.01
N SER A 301 11.97 -52.39 -7.45
CA SER A 301 12.07 -53.69 -6.79
C SER A 301 12.55 -54.67 -7.86
N GLY A 302 13.82 -55.07 -7.75
CA GLY A 302 14.33 -56.30 -8.33
C GLY A 302 14.08 -57.46 -7.39
#